data_AF-A0A2N7PM56-F1
#
_entry.id   AF-A0A2N7PM56-F1
#
_cell.length_a   1.000
_cell.length_b   1.000
_cell.length_c   1.000
_cell.angle_alpha   90.00
_cell.angle_beta   90.00
_cell.angle_gamma   90.00
#
_symmetry.space_group_name_H-M   'P 1'
#
loop_
_entity.id
_entity.type
_entity.pdbx_description
1 polymer ?
#
loop_
_entity_poly.entity_id
_entity_poly.type
_entity_poly.pdbx_seq_one_letter_code
_entity_poly.pdbx_strand_id
1 'polypeptide(L)' 'MNFEYTFVYIENIELQDRTYIFSYPKRNKILKESIKSIGLLQPPILFLKKENLKFQIICGEGRILACYELNISEI' A
#
# COMPACT_ATOMS: atom_id res chain seq x y z
N MET A 1 6.57 20.93 2.24
CA MET A 1 5.97 19.94 3.16
C MET A 1 7.03 18.86 3.36
N ASN A 2 7.51 18.65 4.58
CA ASN A 2 8.42 17.54 4.87
C ASN A 2 7.58 16.30 5.15
N PHE A 3 7.82 15.24 4.38
CA PHE A 3 7.26 13.92 4.65
C PHE A 3 8.36 13.07 5.27
N GLU A 4 8.02 12.36 6.34
CA GLU A 4 8.86 11.31 6.89
C GLU A 4 8.41 9.97 6.29
N TYR A 5 9.38 9.15 5.91
CA TYR A 5 9.14 7.85 5.34
C TYR A 5 9.66 6.79 6.31
N THR A 6 8.87 5.77 6.55
CA THR A 6 9.26 4.58 7.32
C THR A 6 8.85 3.36 6.54
N PHE A 7 9.67 2.32 6.64
CA PHE A 7 9.30 1.01 6.16
C PHE A 7 8.27 0.36 7.07
N VAL A 8 7.32 -0.36 6.47
CA VAL A 8 6.26 -1.09 7.17
C VAL A 8 6.08 -2.47 6.54
N TYR A 9 6.04 -3.51 7.37
CA TYR A 9 5.67 -4.85 6.90
C TYR A 9 4.20 -4.88 6.44
N ILE A 10 3.95 -5.46 5.27
CA ILE A 10 2.60 -5.54 4.68
C ILE A 10 1.63 -6.28 5.61
N GLU A 11 2.09 -7.25 6.41
CA GLU A 11 1.27 -7.99 7.38
C GLU A 11 0.61 -7.09 8.45
N ASN A 12 1.23 -5.94 8.72
CA ASN A 12 0.74 -4.94 9.65
C ASN A 12 -0.25 -3.96 8.99
N ILE A 13 -0.63 -4.16 7.73
CA ILE A 13 -1.59 -3.32 7.01
C ILE A 13 -2.94 -4.05 6.92
N GLU A 14 -4.03 -3.34 7.18
CA GLU A 14 -5.38 -3.87 7.03
C GLU A 14 -5.82 -3.79 5.55
N LEU A 15 -5.58 -4.88 4.81
CA LEU A 15 -5.87 -4.97 3.37
C LEU A 15 -7.36 -5.06 3.03
N GLN A 16 -8.22 -5.39 4.00
CA GLN A 16 -9.67 -5.47 3.79
C GLN A 16 -10.38 -4.14 4.03
N ASP A 17 -9.70 -3.13 4.60
CA ASP A 17 -10.31 -1.82 4.85
C ASP A 17 -10.59 -1.09 3.53
N ARG A 18 -11.88 -0.88 3.26
CA ARG A 18 -12.37 -0.20 2.04
C ARG A 18 -12.79 1.25 2.26
N THR A 19 -12.53 1.82 3.44
CA THR A 19 -12.98 3.18 3.83
C THR A 19 -12.59 4.25 2.82
N TYR A 20 -11.39 4.14 2.24
CA TYR A 20 -10.84 5.12 1.29
C TYR A 20 -10.67 4.59 -0.14
N ILE A 21 -11.41 3.53 -0.53
CA ILE A 21 -11.30 2.98 -1.89
C ILE A 21 -12.07 3.86 -2.87
N PHE A 22 -11.31 4.50 -3.76
CA PHE A 22 -11.84 5.44 -4.76
C PHE A 22 -11.89 4.88 -6.19
N SER A 23 -11.46 3.63 -6.42
CA SER A 23 -11.36 3.08 -7.79
C SER A 23 -11.92 1.65 -7.92
N TYR A 24 -12.85 1.48 -8.87
CA TYR A 24 -13.36 0.20 -9.33
C TYR A 24 -13.48 0.23 -10.87
N PRO A 25 -13.04 -0.80 -11.63
CA PRO A 25 -12.43 -2.07 -11.19
C PRO A 25 -10.93 -1.94 -10.86
N LYS A 26 -10.35 -2.97 -10.23
CA LYS A 26 -8.91 -3.02 -9.88
C LYS A 26 -8.05 -2.98 -11.16
N ARG A 27 -7.36 -1.87 -11.42
CA ARG A 27 -6.38 -1.74 -12.53
C ARG A 27 -4.97 -2.03 -12.03
N ASN A 28 -4.67 -3.30 -11.74
CA ASN A 28 -3.41 -3.66 -11.05
C ASN A 28 -2.28 -4.20 -11.96
N LYS A 29 -2.59 -4.61 -13.20
CA LYS A 29 -1.60 -5.33 -14.05
C LYS A 29 -0.41 -4.46 -14.46
N ILE A 30 -0.65 -3.26 -15.00
CA ILE A 30 0.42 -2.36 -15.47
C ILE A 30 1.25 -1.83 -14.28
N LEU A 31 0.58 -1.51 -13.16
CA LEU A 31 1.26 -1.05 -11.96
C LEU A 31 2.19 -2.12 -11.39
N LYS A 32 1.75 -3.38 -11.36
CA LYS A 32 2.58 -4.51 -10.91
C LYS A 32 3.83 -4.70 -11.77
N GLU A 33 3.70 -4.71 -13.10
CA GLU A 33 4.87 -4.83 -13.98
C GLU A 33 5.84 -3.64 -13.81
N SER A 34 5.31 -2.43 -13.63
CA SER A 34 6.12 -1.25 -13.34
C SER A 34 6.92 -1.43 -12.04
N ILE A 35 6.25 -1.74 -10.92
CA ILE A 35 6.90 -1.97 -9.61
C ILE A 35 7.94 -3.09 -9.70
N LYS A 36 7.65 -4.17 -10.42
CA LYS A 36 8.62 -5.26 -10.64
C LYS A 36 9.87 -4.80 -11.40
N SER A 37 9.72 -3.87 -12.34
CA SER A 37 10.83 -3.39 -13.19
C SER A 37 11.68 -2.29 -12.56
N ILE A 38 11.08 -1.35 -11.83
CA ILE A 38 11.75 -0.14 -11.31
C ILE A 38 11.58 0.08 -9.81
N GLY A 39 10.87 -0.80 -9.11
CA GLY A 39 10.56 -0.66 -7.69
C GLY A 39 9.37 0.25 -7.38
N LEU A 40 9.06 0.37 -6.10
CA LEU A 40 8.01 1.24 -5.58
C LEU A 40 8.54 2.67 -5.41
N LEU A 41 8.34 3.52 -6.43
CA LEU A 41 8.89 4.89 -6.41
C LEU A 41 8.20 5.83 -5.42
N GLN A 42 6.89 5.66 -5.23
CA GLN A 42 6.11 6.46 -4.29
C GLN A 42 5.49 5.52 -3.26
N PRO A 43 5.76 5.71 -1.96
CA PRO A 43 5.17 4.89 -0.91
C PRO A 43 3.68 5.22 -0.70
N PRO A 44 2.87 4.26 -0.22
CA PRO A 44 1.48 4.51 0.14
C PRO A 44 1.38 5.45 1.35
N ILE A 45 0.19 6.02 1.55
CA ILE A 45 -0.12 6.79 2.77
C ILE A 45 -0.92 5.88 3.68
N LEU A 46 -0.35 5.63 4.86
CA LEU A 46 -0.91 4.77 5.89
C LEU A 46 -1.25 5.59 7.15
N PHE A 47 -2.24 5.13 7.89
CA PHE A 47 -2.64 5.72 9.17
C PHE A 47 -2.76 4.65 10.24
N LEU A 48 -2.02 4.80 11.34
CA LEU A 48 -2.15 3.91 12.50
C LEU A 48 -3.26 4.44 13.41
N LYS A 49 -4.39 3.71 13.51
CA LYS A 49 -5.46 4.05 14.45
C LYS A 49 -4.99 3.75 15.87
N LYS A 50 -5.32 4.59 16.84
CA LYS A 50 -4.97 4.34 18.26
C LYS A 50 -5.53 3.02 18.80
N GLU A 51 -6.67 2.58 18.26
CA GLU A 51 -7.40 1.40 18.72
C GLU A 51 -7.03 0.12 17.94
N ASN A 52 -6.25 0.23 16.86
CA ASN A 52 -5.89 -0.90 16.01
C ASN A 52 -4.36 -0.97 15.87
N LEU A 53 -3.79 -2.17 16.04
CA LEU A 53 -2.37 -2.40 15.84
C LEU A 53 -1.97 -2.43 14.36
N LYS A 54 -2.94 -2.46 13.44
CA LYS A 54 -2.71 -2.42 11.99
C LYS A 54 -2.91 -1.03 11.39
N PHE A 55 -2.11 -0.75 10.38
CA PHE A 55 -2.20 0.44 9.55
C PHE A 55 -3.42 0.37 8.62
N GLN A 56 -4.21 1.44 8.62
CA GLN A 56 -5.25 1.69 7.63
C GLN A 56 -4.65 2.30 6.37
N ILE A 57 -5.15 1.89 5.20
CA ILE A 57 -4.76 2.46 3.92
C ILE A 57 -5.56 3.75 3.68
N ILE A 58 -4.87 4.89 3.60
CA ILE A 58 -5.47 6.17 3.22
C ILE A 58 -5.36 6.39 1.71
N CYS A 59 -4.20 6.08 1.12
CA CYS A 59 -3.97 6.21 -0.31
C CYS A 59 -2.93 5.20 -0.80
N GLY A 60 -3.10 4.71 -2.03
CA GLY A 60 -2.15 3.80 -2.66
C GLY A 60 -2.46 2.32 -2.49
N GLU A 61 -3.72 1.94 -2.25
CA GLU A 61 -4.16 0.53 -2.18
C GLU A 61 -3.56 -0.32 -3.33
N GLY A 62 -3.65 0.15 -4.58
CA GLY A 62 -3.10 -0.58 -5.72
C GLY A 62 -1.61 -0.88 -5.61
N ARG A 63 -0.81 0.02 -5.01
CA ARG A 63 0.64 -0.20 -4.79
C ARG A 63 0.86 -1.28 -3.76
N ILE A 64 0.12 -1.25 -2.65
CA ILE A 64 0.19 -2.24 -1.58
C ILE A 64 -0.18 -3.62 -2.12
N LEU A 65 -1.30 -3.71 -2.87
CA LEU A 65 -1.75 -4.97 -3.47
C LEU A 65 -0.76 -5.49 -4.51
N ALA A 66 -0.18 -4.62 -5.34
CA ALA A 66 0.84 -5.03 -6.30
C ALA A 66 2.11 -5.56 -5.61
N CYS A 67 2.57 -4.90 -4.54
CA CYS A 67 3.70 -5.38 -3.73
C CYS A 67 3.39 -6.73 -3.06
N TYR A 68 2.19 -6.86 -2.48
CA TYR A 68 1.71 -8.12 -1.89
C TYR A 68 1.69 -9.26 -2.91
N GLU A 69 1.14 -9.03 -4.11
CA GLU A 69 1.14 -10.00 -5.22
C GLU A 69 2.55 -10.36 -5.72
N LEU A 70 3.53 -9.48 -5.53
CA LEU A 70 4.94 -9.70 -5.89
C LEU A 70 5.75 -10.38 -4.76
N ASN A 71 5.12 -10.74 -3.64
CA ASN A 71 5.77 -11.26 -2.42
C ASN A 71 6.82 -10.30 -1.84
N ILE A 72 6.60 -9.00 -1.97
CA ILE A 72 7.38 -7.99 -1.26
C ILE A 72 6.83 -7.89 0.16
N SER A 73 7.68 -8.10 1.18
CA SER A 73 7.27 -8.18 2.58
C SER A 73 7.15 -6.82 3.27
N GLU A 74 7.93 -5.84 2.80
CA GLU A 74 8.09 -4.52 3.42
C GLU A 74 8.00 -3.43 2.35
N ILE A 75 7.29 -2.34 2.66
CA ILE A 75 7.03 -1.22 1.74
C ILE A 75 7.21 0.14 2.42
#